data_AF-A0A662VB22-F1
#
_entry.id   AF-A0A662VB22-F1
#
_cell.length_a   1.000
_cell.length_b   1.000
_cell.length_c   1.000
_cell.angle_alpha   90.00
_cell.angle_beta   90.00
_cell.angle_gamma   90.00
#
_symmetry.space_group_name_H-M   'P 1'
#
loop_
_entity.id
_entity.type
_entity.pdbx_description
1 polymer ?
#
loop_
_entity_poly.entity_id
_entity_poly.type
_entity_poly.pdbx_seq_one_letter_code
_entity_poly.pdbx_strand_id
1 'polypeptide(L)'
;MIKLVSLEDFISHRKTLLELGKGLIVFVGHNGAGKSSVIDAITFAFFGKHTRGRNSNLIRYGASKANIIVELDIRGKKFRIIRSLSTLGRQHLAELYELRNGKFIRMGAGATNVGPMIERLLGVNFDELILAGIVRQGELETIINLSAA
;
A
#
# COMPACT_ATOMS: atom_id res chain seq x y z
N MET A 1 10.36 2.97 6.96
CA MET A 1 9.28 3.55 7.78
C MET A 1 8.36 4.35 6.89
N ILE A 2 7.06 4.04 6.89
CA ILE A 2 6.07 4.77 6.10
C ILE A 2 5.81 6.13 6.77
N LYS A 3 5.72 7.18 5.95
CA LYS A 3 5.58 8.57 6.37
C LYS A 3 4.25 9.17 5.97
N LEU A 4 3.75 8.80 4.79
CA LEU A 4 2.54 9.38 4.25
C LEU A 4 1.82 8.35 3.40
N VAL A 5 0.49 8.32 3.51
CA VAL A 5 -0.39 7.56 2.63
C VAL A 5 -1.49 8.50 2.14
N SER A 6 -1.52 8.76 0.83
CA SER A 6 -2.58 9.52 0.18
C SER A 6 -3.41 8.59 -0.69
N LEU A 7 -4.72 8.62 -0.48
CA LEU A 7 -5.71 7.81 -1.17
C LEU A 7 -6.74 8.71 -1.84
N GLU A 8 -7.03 8.45 -3.10
CA GLU A 8 -8.10 9.12 -3.84
C GLU A 8 -8.92 8.06 -4.57
N ASP A 9 -10.24 8.11 -4.37
CA ASP A 9 -11.21 7.16 -4.90
C ASP A 9 -10.82 5.67 -4.71
N PHE A 10 -10.28 5.36 -3.53
CA PHE A 10 -9.81 4.03 -3.16
C PHE A 10 -10.74 3.38 -2.12
N ILE A 11 -11.49 2.35 -2.52
CA ILE A 11 -12.48 1.65 -1.68
C ILE A 11 -13.46 2.64 -1.00
N SER A 12 -13.40 2.84 0.32
CA SER A 12 -14.26 3.80 1.04
C SER A 12 -13.68 5.22 1.06
N HIS A 13 -12.40 5.38 0.71
CA HIS A 13 -11.67 6.64 0.74
C HIS A 13 -11.92 7.44 -0.54
N ARG A 14 -12.80 8.45 -0.48
CA ARG A 14 -12.93 9.44 -1.57
C ARG A 14 -11.65 10.27 -1.71
N LYS A 15 -11.17 10.83 -0.60
CA LYS A 15 -9.92 11.57 -0.50
C LYS A 15 -9.43 11.47 0.93
N THR A 16 -8.24 10.91 1.14
CA THR A 16 -7.68 10.72 2.47
C THR A 16 -6.18 10.96 2.40
N LEU A 17 -5.67 11.77 3.33
CA LEU A 17 -4.24 12.00 3.53
C LEU A 17 -3.90 11.62 4.96
N LEU A 18 -3.02 10.64 5.13
CA LEU A 18 -2.56 10.16 6.43
C LEU A 18 -1.08 10.44 6.55
N GLU A 19 -0.70 11.29 7.49
CA GLU A 19 0.67 11.44 7.93
C GLU A 19 0.95 10.44 9.05
N LEU A 20 1.88 9.52 8.81
CA LEU A 20 2.23 8.46 9.75
C LEU A 20 3.50 8.86 10.51
N GLY A 21 3.34 8.96 11.84
CA GLY A 21 4.41 9.23 12.77
C GLY A 21 5.26 8.00 13.07
N LYS A 22 6.09 8.13 14.12
CA LYS A 22 6.79 6.99 14.74
C LYS A 22 5.95 6.42 15.86
N GLY A 23 6.17 5.15 16.19
CA GLY A 23 5.56 4.49 17.35
C GLY A 23 4.25 3.76 17.00
N LEU A 24 3.37 3.64 17.99
CA LEU A 24 2.08 2.97 17.85
C LEU A 24 1.08 3.88 17.15
N ILE A 25 0.55 3.42 16.03
CA ILE A 25 -0.51 4.09 15.28
C ILE A 25 -1.76 3.22 15.36
N VAL A 26 -2.87 3.80 15.81
CA VAL A 26 -4.15 3.12 15.93
C VAL A 26 -5.17 3.79 15.01
N PHE A 27 -5.76 3.02 14.10
CA PHE A 27 -6.89 3.47 13.29
C PHE A 27 -8.19 3.07 13.99
N VAL A 28 -9.01 4.03 14.40
CA VAL A 28 -10.28 3.80 15.11
C VAL A 28 -11.45 4.22 14.23
N GLY A 29 -12.53 3.44 14.26
CA GLY A 29 -13.76 3.72 13.52
C GLY A 29 -14.61 2.47 13.34
N HIS A 30 -15.81 2.64 12.80
CA HIS A 30 -16.77 1.55 12.56
C HIS A 30 -16.25 0.51 11.56
N ASN A 31 -16.84 -0.68 11.58
CA ASN A 31 -16.61 -1.68 10.54
C ASN A 31 -17.02 -1.13 9.17
N GLY A 32 -16.23 -1.42 8.14
CA GLY A 32 -16.44 -0.86 6.80
C GLY A 32 -15.95 0.58 6.60
N ALA A 33 -15.45 1.27 7.63
CA ALA A 33 -14.98 2.66 7.49
C ALA A 33 -13.73 2.83 6.60
N GLY A 34 -13.02 1.74 6.26
CA GLY A 34 -11.79 1.77 5.44
C GLY A 34 -10.50 1.55 6.20
N LYS A 35 -10.55 1.22 7.51
CA LYS A 35 -9.33 1.00 8.32
C LYS A 35 -8.36 0.01 7.68
N SER A 36 -8.83 -1.18 7.32
CA SER A 36 -8.01 -2.20 6.66
C SER A 36 -7.62 -1.80 5.22
N SER A 37 -8.41 -0.93 4.58
CA SER A 37 -8.13 -0.41 3.23
C SER A 37 -6.84 0.40 3.17
N VAL A 38 -6.41 1.01 4.28
CA VAL A 38 -5.09 1.66 4.35
C VAL A 38 -3.96 0.64 4.17
N ILE A 39 -4.07 -0.54 4.79
CA ILE A 39 -3.08 -1.62 4.65
C ILE A 39 -3.12 -2.20 3.22
N ASP A 40 -4.31 -2.36 2.65
CA ASP A 40 -4.47 -2.75 1.24
C ASP A 40 -3.81 -1.75 0.30
N ALA A 41 -3.93 -0.46 0.56
CA ALA A 41 -3.31 0.58 -0.25
C ALA A 41 -1.79 0.55 -0.15
N ILE A 42 -1.23 0.35 1.05
CA ILE A 42 0.22 0.24 1.27
C ILE A 42 0.79 -0.97 0.52
N THR A 43 0.18 -2.14 0.70
CA THR A 43 0.62 -3.38 0.03
C THR A 43 0.50 -3.25 -1.49
N PHE A 44 -0.61 -2.67 -1.96
CA PHE A 44 -0.81 -2.40 -3.38
C PHE A 44 0.22 -1.41 -3.93
N ALA A 45 0.51 -0.30 -3.22
CA ALA A 45 1.53 0.67 -3.62
C ALA A 45 2.89 -0.01 -3.80
N PHE A 46 3.28 -0.87 -2.87
CA PHE A 46 4.58 -1.53 -2.92
C PHE A 46 4.64 -2.56 -4.06
N PHE A 47 3.70 -3.50 -4.09
CA PHE A 47 3.85 -4.72 -4.92
C PHE A 47 2.89 -4.79 -6.10
N GLY A 48 1.86 -3.93 -6.15
CA GLY A 48 0.75 -4.07 -7.10
C GLY A 48 -0.14 -5.27 -6.81
N LYS A 49 0.01 -5.85 -5.63
CA LYS A 49 -0.73 -7.01 -5.13
C LYS A 49 -1.48 -6.60 -3.87
N HIS A 50 -2.61 -7.23 -3.63
CA HIS A 50 -3.46 -6.99 -2.47
C HIS A 50 -4.27 -8.27 -2.18
N THR A 51 -4.93 -8.31 -1.03
CA THR A 51 -5.63 -9.53 -0.57
C THR A 51 -7.13 -9.56 -0.90
N ARG A 52 -7.64 -8.58 -1.65
CA ARG A 52 -9.08 -8.39 -1.97
C ARG A 52 -9.53 -8.99 -3.31
N GLY A 53 -8.82 -9.99 -3.82
CA GLY A 53 -9.12 -10.61 -5.11
C GLY A 53 -8.73 -9.74 -6.29
N ARG A 54 -9.70 -9.09 -6.96
CA ARG A 54 -9.46 -8.35 -8.22
C ARG A 54 -9.06 -6.90 -7.97
N ASN A 55 -8.16 -6.35 -8.78
CA ASN A 55 -7.73 -4.95 -8.72
C ASN A 55 -8.88 -3.94 -8.83
N SER A 56 -9.95 -4.27 -9.59
CA SER A 56 -11.15 -3.42 -9.70
C SER A 56 -11.83 -3.18 -8.35
N ASN A 57 -11.66 -4.10 -7.38
CA ASN A 57 -12.23 -3.99 -6.04
C ASN A 57 -11.54 -2.92 -5.18
N LEU A 58 -10.39 -2.40 -5.63
CA LEU A 58 -9.70 -1.30 -4.96
C LEU A 58 -10.27 0.07 -5.32
N ILE A 59 -11.13 0.15 -6.34
CA ILE A 59 -11.70 1.41 -6.82
C ILE A 59 -13.00 1.68 -6.09
N ARG A 60 -13.16 2.91 -5.62
CA ARG A 60 -14.38 3.37 -4.96
C ARG A 60 -15.56 3.25 -5.92
N TYR A 61 -16.71 2.80 -5.40
CA TYR A 61 -17.93 2.69 -6.19
C TYR A 61 -18.31 4.03 -6.85
N GLY A 62 -18.57 3.99 -8.16
CA GLY A 62 -18.88 5.15 -8.98
C GLY A 62 -17.67 5.97 -9.47
N ALA A 63 -16.44 5.61 -9.08
CA ALA A 63 -15.23 6.27 -9.57
C ALA A 63 -14.67 5.56 -10.81
N SER A 64 -13.93 6.31 -11.64
CA SER A 64 -13.30 5.80 -12.88
C SER A 64 -11.85 5.33 -12.67
N LYS A 65 -11.22 5.75 -11.56
CA LYS A 65 -9.85 5.41 -11.19
C LYS A 65 -9.66 5.48 -9.68
N ALA A 66 -8.55 4.92 -9.20
CA ALA A 66 -8.08 5.09 -7.82
C ALA A 66 -6.60 5.45 -7.84
N ASN A 67 -6.21 6.49 -7.09
CA ASN A 67 -4.82 6.92 -6.95
C ASN A 67 -4.30 6.60 -5.54
N ILE A 68 -3.07 6.09 -5.49
CA ILE A 68 -2.38 5.77 -4.25
C ILE A 68 -0.99 6.41 -4.30
N ILE A 69 -0.65 7.17 -3.27
CA ILE A 69 0.70 7.68 -3.04
C ILE A 69 1.15 7.20 -1.66
N VAL A 70 2.32 6.57 -1.61
CA VAL A 70 2.98 6.20 -0.35
C VAL A 70 4.36 6.82 -0.32
N GLU A 71 4.66 7.54 0.76
CA GLU A 71 6.01 8.00 1.05
C GLU A 71 6.60 7.24 2.21
N LEU A 72 7.89 6.92 2.11
CA LEU A 72 8.60 6.14 3.11
C LEU A 72 10.08 6.50 3.16
N ASP A 73 10.63 6.37 4.36
CA ASP A 73 12.06 6.51 4.64
C ASP A 73 12.69 5.13 4.76
N ILE A 74 13.73 4.84 3.97
CA ILE A 74 14.48 3.58 4.02
C ILE A 74 15.96 3.92 3.99
N ARG A 75 16.72 3.44 4.98
CA ARG A 75 18.18 3.61 5.07
C ARG A 75 18.62 5.08 4.89
N GLY A 76 17.91 6.01 5.54
CA GLY A 76 18.20 7.46 5.49
C GLY A 76 17.76 8.18 4.21
N LYS A 77 17.16 7.48 3.25
CA LYS A 77 16.65 8.05 1.99
C LYS A 77 15.13 8.09 1.99
N LYS A 78 14.55 9.12 1.37
CA LYS A 78 13.10 9.25 1.22
C LYS A 78 12.67 8.83 -0.17
N PHE A 79 11.61 8.04 -0.24
CA PHE A 79 11.04 7.55 -1.48
C PHE A 79 9.56 7.90 -1.55
N ARG A 80 9.08 8.08 -2.78
CA ARG A 80 7.65 8.22 -3.08
C ARG A 80 7.27 7.20 -4.14
N ILE A 81 6.22 6.46 -3.85
CA ILE A 81 5.67 5.44 -4.73
C ILE A 81 4.28 5.91 -5.13
N ILE A 82 4.02 5.95 -6.43
CA ILE A 82 2.73 6.36 -7.00
C ILE A 82 2.20 5.19 -7.81
N ARG A 83 0.97 4.77 -7.50
CA ARG A 83 0.22 3.82 -8.33
C ARG A 83 -1.16 4.35 -8.62
N SER A 84 -1.66 3.98 -9.80
CA SER A 84 -3.03 4.26 -10.15
C SER A 84 -3.66 3.18 -11.01
N LEU A 85 -4.95 2.96 -10.77
CA LEU A 85 -5.78 1.90 -11.32
C LEU A 85 -6.95 2.51 -12.08
N SER A 86 -7.36 1.86 -13.17
CA SER A 86 -8.62 2.15 -13.88
C SER A 86 -9.69 1.10 -13.55
N THR A 87 -10.97 1.40 -13.79
CA THR A 87 -12.12 0.50 -13.51
C THR A 87 -11.99 -0.93 -14.03
N LEU A 88 -11.24 -1.14 -15.12
CA LEU A 88 -10.92 -2.47 -15.66
C LEU A 88 -9.86 -3.23 -14.84
N GLY A 89 -9.42 -2.68 -13.69
CA GLY A 89 -8.35 -3.22 -12.86
C GLY A 89 -6.94 -3.05 -13.47
N ARG A 90 -6.83 -2.37 -14.61
CA ARG A 90 -5.54 -2.10 -15.27
C ARG A 90 -4.80 -1.00 -14.52
N GLN A 91 -3.55 -1.28 -14.17
CA GLN A 91 -2.64 -0.26 -13.67
C GLN A 91 -2.22 0.66 -14.81
N HIS A 92 -2.63 1.93 -14.74
CA HIS A 92 -2.23 2.92 -15.72
C HIS A 92 -0.98 3.70 -15.28
N LEU A 93 -0.68 3.71 -13.97
CA LEU A 93 0.49 4.36 -13.43
C LEU A 93 1.15 3.47 -12.37
N ALA A 94 2.46 3.37 -12.44
CA ALA A 94 3.32 2.82 -11.40
C ALA A 94 4.66 3.54 -11.52
N GLU A 95 5.04 4.33 -10.51
CA GLU A 95 6.26 5.12 -10.52
C GLU A 95 6.92 5.08 -9.14
N LEU A 96 8.26 5.10 -9.14
CA LEU A 96 9.09 5.20 -7.96
C LEU A 96 9.97 6.43 -8.08
N TYR A 97 10.03 7.22 -7.02
CA TYR A 97 10.86 8.42 -6.91
C TYR A 97 11.74 8.35 -5.66
N GLU A 98 12.93 8.95 -5.75
CA GLU A 98 13.83 9.20 -4.61
C GLU A 98 13.98 10.71 -4.42
N LEU A 99 13.89 11.19 -3.17
CA LEU A 99 14.16 12.58 -2.86
C LEU A 99 15.68 12.84 -2.88
N ARG A 100 16.14 13.68 -3.80
CA ARG A 100 17.54 14.11 -3.92
C ARG A 100 17.58 15.63 -4.01
N ASN A 101 18.41 16.28 -3.19
CA ASN A 101 18.57 17.74 -3.18
C ASN A 101 17.22 18.50 -3.12
N GLY A 102 16.29 18.03 -2.28
CA GLY A 102 14.96 18.63 -2.09
C GLY A 102 13.96 18.36 -3.21
N LYS A 103 14.30 17.58 -4.24
CA LYS A 103 13.40 17.25 -5.37
C LYS A 103 13.23 15.75 -5.53
N PHE A 104 12.02 15.31 -5.84
CA PHE A 104 11.76 13.91 -6.16
C PHE A 104 12.21 13.62 -7.58
N ILE A 105 13.21 12.74 -7.73
CA ILE A 105 13.75 12.29 -9.00
C ILE A 105 13.18 10.91 -9.31
N ARG A 106 12.61 10.73 -10.50
CA ARG A 106 12.01 9.46 -10.91
C ARG A 106 13.09 8.40 -11.12
N MET A 107 12.96 7.29 -10.41
CA MET A 107 13.84 6.12 -10.47
C MET A 107 13.33 5.08 -11.46
N GLY A 108 12.02 4.96 -11.62
CA GLY A 108 11.40 4.00 -12.54
C GLY A 108 9.94 4.30 -12.80
N ALA A 109 9.44 3.77 -13.92
CA ALA A 109 8.03 3.81 -14.32
C ALA A 109 7.62 2.47 -14.93
N GLY A 110 6.32 2.14 -14.85
CA GLY A 110 5.73 0.90 -15.34
C GLY A 110 5.79 -0.24 -14.30
N ALA A 111 4.69 -0.98 -14.17
CA ALA A 111 4.53 -1.98 -13.11
C ALA A 111 5.59 -3.10 -13.14
N THR A 112 5.99 -3.53 -14.35
CA THR A 112 7.00 -4.58 -14.57
C THR A 112 8.40 -4.17 -14.11
N ASN A 113 8.72 -2.87 -14.18
CA ASN A 113 10.01 -2.34 -13.75
C ASN A 113 9.99 -1.91 -12.28
N VAL A 114 8.95 -1.18 -11.87
CA VAL A 114 8.86 -0.59 -10.53
C VAL A 114 8.66 -1.64 -9.44
N GLY A 115 7.91 -2.72 -9.69
CA GLY A 115 7.70 -3.79 -8.70
C GLY A 115 9.01 -4.39 -8.18
N PRO A 116 9.87 -4.95 -9.05
CA PRO A 116 11.17 -5.49 -8.65
C PRO A 116 12.10 -4.46 -7.99
N MET A 117 12.05 -3.18 -8.39
CA MET A 117 12.83 -2.13 -7.75
C MET A 117 12.40 -1.90 -6.30
N ILE A 118 11.09 -1.89 -6.04
CA ILE A 118 10.54 -1.72 -4.69
C ILE A 118 10.86 -2.94 -3.82
N GLU A 119 10.72 -4.16 -4.35
CA GLU A 119 11.08 -5.38 -3.61
C GLU A 119 12.54 -5.37 -3.16
N ARG A 120 13.47 -5.01 -4.06
CA ARG A 120 14.90 -4.87 -3.71
C ARG A 120 15.14 -3.77 -2.69
N LEU A 121 14.40 -2.67 -2.77
CA LEU A 121 14.50 -1.54 -1.85
C LEU A 121 14.01 -1.93 -0.44
N LEU A 122 12.90 -2.64 -0.35
CA LEU A 122 12.31 -3.13 0.90
C LEU A 122 13.09 -4.31 1.48
N GLY A 123 13.73 -5.12 0.64
CA GLY A 123 14.40 -6.36 1.02
C GLY A 123 13.44 -7.50 1.34
N VAL A 124 12.16 -7.35 0.98
CA VAL A 124 11.10 -8.36 1.13
C VAL A 124 10.18 -8.31 -0.08
N ASN A 125 9.62 -9.46 -0.45
CA ASN A 125 8.54 -9.57 -1.43
C ASN A 125 7.15 -9.46 -0.76
N PHE A 126 6.09 -9.53 -1.58
CA PHE A 126 4.72 -9.42 -1.09
C PHE A 126 4.35 -10.50 -0.07
N ASP A 127 4.65 -11.76 -0.36
CA ASP A 127 4.26 -12.89 0.48
C ASP A 127 5.02 -12.85 1.81
N GLU A 128 6.31 -12.49 1.78
CA GLU A 128 7.13 -12.26 2.97
C GLU A 128 6.58 -11.12 3.83
N LEU A 129 6.16 -9.99 3.24
CA LEU A 129 5.59 -8.89 4.01
C LEU A 129 4.26 -9.28 4.66
N ILE A 130 3.41 -10.00 3.94
CA ILE A 130 2.13 -10.50 4.48
C ILE A 130 2.40 -11.41 5.67
N LEU A 131 3.32 -12.37 5.54
CA LEU A 131 3.64 -13.31 6.61
C LEU A 131 4.32 -12.66 7.82
N ALA A 132 5.29 -11.77 7.61
CA ALA A 132 6.14 -11.26 8.69
C ALA A 132 5.64 -9.94 9.29
N GLY A 133 4.89 -9.14 8.53
CA GLY A 133 4.59 -7.75 8.88
C GLY A 133 3.12 -7.40 8.97
N ILE A 134 2.21 -8.26 8.50
CA ILE A 134 0.77 -7.97 8.46
C ILE A 134 -0.01 -9.15 9.04
N VAL A 135 -0.53 -8.95 10.25
CA VAL A 135 -1.45 -9.91 10.86
C VAL A 135 -2.87 -9.53 10.48
N ARG A 136 -3.57 -10.40 9.76
CA ARG A 136 -4.95 -10.14 9.34
C ARG A 136 -5.96 -10.51 10.42
N GLN A 137 -7.14 -9.93 10.32
CA GLN A 137 -8.28 -10.29 11.16
C GLN A 137 -8.61 -11.78 10.97
N GLY A 138 -8.71 -12.54 12.07
CA GLY A 138 -8.96 -13.98 12.07
C GLY A 138 -7.72 -14.88 11.94
N GLU A 139 -6.56 -14.35 11.54
CA GLU A 139 -5.34 -15.17 11.46
C GLU A 139 -4.77 -15.49 12.84
N LEU A 140 -4.85 -14.56 13.80
CA LEU A 140 -4.42 -14.81 15.18
C LEU A 140 -5.19 -15.96 15.82
N GLU A 141 -6.50 -16.02 15.62
CA GLU A 141 -7.34 -17.12 16.12
C GLU A 141 -6.91 -18.46 15.49
N THR A 142 -6.57 -18.45 14.20
CA THR A 142 -6.08 -19.64 13.49
C THR A 142 -4.75 -20.13 14.06
N ILE A 143 -3.80 -19.21 14.31
CA ILE A 143 -2.48 -19.53 14.88
C ILE A 143 -2.63 -20.11 16.29
N ILE A 144 -3.47 -19.49 17.12
CA ILE A 144 -3.73 -19.96 18.50
C ILE A 144 -4.34 -21.37 18.47
N ASN A 145 -5.29 -21.63 17.59
CA ASN A 145 -5.96 -22.94 17.51
C ASN A 145 -5.06 -24.04 16.93
N LEU A 146 -4.11 -23.71 16.04
CA LEU A 146 -3.11 -24.66 15.54
C LEU A 146 -2.11 -25.09 16.62
N SER A 147 -1.83 -24.22 17.59
CA SER A 147 -0.92 -24.54 18.71
C SER A 147 -1.58 -25.36 19.83
N ALA A 148 -2.91 -25.52 19.79
CA ALA A 148 -3.70 -26.26 20.77
C ALA A 148 -4.06 -27.69 20.33
N ALA A 149 -3.60 -28.12 19.14
CA ALA A 149 -3.76 -29.47 18.58
C ALA A 149 -2.41 -30.19 18.54
#